data_AF-A0A455UCH3-F1
#
_entry.id   AF-A0A455UCH3-F1
#
_cell.length_a   1.000
_cell.length_b   1.000
_cell.length_c   1.000
_cell.angle_alpha   90.00
_cell.angle_beta   90.00
_cell.angle_gamma   90.00
#
_symmetry.space_group_name_H-M   'P 1'
#
loop_
_entity.id
_entity.type
_entity.pdbx_description
1 polymer ?
#
loop_
_entity_poly.entity_id
_entity_poly.type
_entity_poly.pdbx_seq_one_letter_code
_entity_poly.pdbx_strand_id
1 'polypeptide(L)'
;MIREVAVIATASSISDEVLPEYEAAFLRLGARHVHSLGIQDRKAATDAETVSLIEQSGLIFFTGGDQLRLTNVLGGSPVLKAIRQRLQDGAVVAGTSAGAAAMPGTMIYNGAAADALRKGALT
;
A
#
# COMPACT_ATOMS: atom_id res chain seq x y z
N MET A 1 -8.45 -16.43 6.67
CA MET A 1 -9.00 -15.98 5.37
C MET A 1 -9.11 -14.46 5.43
N ILE A 2 -8.43 -13.73 4.54
CA ILE A 2 -8.42 -12.27 4.53
C ILE A 2 -9.78 -11.80 3.98
N ARG A 3 -10.55 -11.06 4.79
CA ARG A 3 -11.92 -10.63 4.44
C ARG A 3 -11.98 -9.20 3.90
N GLU A 4 -11.23 -8.29 4.53
CA GLU A 4 -11.21 -6.87 4.20
C GLU A 4 -9.83 -6.52 3.60
N VAL A 5 -9.83 -5.93 2.40
CA VAL A 5 -8.62 -5.55 1.65
C VAL A 5 -8.65 -4.06 1.35
N ALA A 6 -7.63 -3.31 1.72
CA ALA A 6 -7.43 -1.93 1.24
C ALA A 6 -6.47 -1.93 0.05
N VAL A 7 -6.85 -1.25 -1.04
CA VAL A 7 -5.98 -0.99 -2.20
C VAL A 7 -5.70 0.50 -2.27
N ILE A 8 -4.44 0.88 -2.14
CA ILE A 8 -4.00 2.28 -2.07
C ILE A 8 -3.27 2.66 -3.36
N ALA A 9 -3.83 3.61 -4.10
CA ALA A 9 -3.29 4.09 -5.38
C ALA A 9 -2.57 5.44 -5.28
N THR A 10 -1.93 5.73 -4.15
CA THR A 10 -1.18 6.99 -3.94
C THR A 10 0.01 7.12 -4.88
N ALA A 11 0.73 6.04 -5.20
CA ALA A 11 1.86 6.13 -6.12
C ALA A 11 1.44 6.36 -7.58
N SER A 12 0.20 5.98 -7.93
CA SER A 12 -0.31 5.99 -9.30
C SER A 12 -0.74 7.38 -9.74
N SER A 13 -0.45 7.74 -10.98
CA SER A 13 -0.99 8.92 -11.67
C SER A 13 -2.33 8.63 -12.36
N ILE A 14 -2.76 7.37 -12.38
CA ILE A 14 -3.97 6.87 -13.04
C ILE A 14 -4.82 6.07 -12.04
N SER A 15 -5.05 6.62 -10.84
CA SER A 15 -5.77 5.95 -9.75
C SER A 15 -7.13 5.41 -10.18
N ASP A 16 -7.86 6.17 -11.00
CA ASP A 16 -9.22 5.85 -11.38
C ASP A 16 -9.31 4.67 -12.36
N GLU A 17 -8.20 4.38 -13.05
CA GLU A 17 -8.08 3.22 -13.94
C GLU A 17 -7.61 1.97 -13.18
N VAL A 18 -6.60 2.10 -12.31
CA VAL A 18 -6.00 0.95 -11.64
C VAL A 18 -6.83 0.41 -10.47
N LEU A 19 -7.56 1.28 -9.75
CA LEU A 19 -8.33 0.86 -8.57
C LEU A 19 -9.43 -0.16 -8.93
N PRO A 20 -10.27 0.05 -9.97
CA PRO A 20 -11.26 -0.94 -10.40
C PRO A 20 -10.64 -2.29 -10.79
N GLU A 21 -9.46 -2.29 -11.41
CA GLU A 21 -8.77 -3.52 -11.81
C GLU A 21 -8.33 -4.35 -10.60
N TYR A 22 -7.68 -3.71 -9.63
CA TYR A 22 -7.25 -4.37 -8.40
C TYR A 22 -8.44 -4.81 -7.55
N GLU A 23 -9.50 -4.01 -7.48
CA GLU A 23 -10.75 -4.38 -6.81
C GLU A 23 -11.36 -5.64 -7.40
N ALA A 24 -11.53 -5.68 -8.72
CA ALA A 24 -12.03 -6.87 -9.41
C ALA A 24 -11.12 -8.09 -9.17
N ALA A 25 -9.80 -7.91 -9.17
CA ALA A 25 -8.85 -8.98 -8.92
C ALA A 25 -8.97 -9.54 -7.50
N PHE A 26 -8.99 -8.69 -6.46
CA PHE A 26 -9.09 -9.14 -5.07
C PHE A 26 -10.45 -9.77 -4.75
N LEU A 27 -11.54 -9.26 -5.32
CA LEU A 27 -12.86 -9.90 -5.21
C LEU A 27 -12.84 -11.32 -5.83
N ARG A 28 -12.22 -11.49 -7.01
CA ARG A 28 -12.05 -12.81 -7.64
C ARG A 28 -11.18 -13.77 -6.82
N LEU A 29 -10.24 -13.24 -6.04
CA LEU A 29 -9.39 -14.00 -5.14
C LEU A 29 -10.06 -14.33 -3.79
N GLY A 30 -11.31 -13.90 -3.59
CA GLY A 30 -12.11 -14.25 -2.41
C GLY A 30 -12.10 -13.21 -1.29
N ALA A 31 -11.66 -11.98 -1.54
CA ALA A 31 -11.90 -10.88 -0.62
C ALA A 31 -13.43 -10.66 -0.47
N ARG A 32 -13.90 -10.37 0.74
CA ARG A 32 -15.30 -10.08 1.00
C ARG A 32 -15.63 -8.62 0.66
N HIS A 33 -14.75 -7.71 1.03
CA HIS A 33 -14.80 -6.33 0.58
C HIS A 33 -13.40 -5.83 0.20
N VAL A 34 -13.39 -4.89 -0.72
CA VAL A 34 -12.21 -4.16 -1.14
C VAL A 34 -12.49 -2.67 -0.95
N HIS A 35 -11.58 -1.97 -0.29
CA HIS A 35 -11.60 -0.53 -0.15
C HIS A 35 -10.61 0.07 -1.16
N SER A 36 -11.16 0.65 -2.21
CA SER A 36 -10.38 1.34 -3.26
C SER A 36 -10.06 2.76 -2.81
N LEU A 37 -8.81 3.00 -2.39
CA LEU A 37 -8.37 4.24 -1.74
C LEU A 37 -7.46 5.06 -2.67
N GLY A 38 -8.06 6.02 -3.37
CA GLY A 38 -7.38 7.02 -4.19
C GLY A 38 -6.81 8.17 -3.36
N ILE A 39 -5.88 7.89 -2.45
CA ILE A 39 -5.30 8.93 -1.57
C ILE A 39 -4.30 9.77 -2.37
N GLN A 40 -4.80 10.83 -3.01
CA GLN A 40 -4.04 11.63 -3.97
C GLN A 40 -3.32 12.85 -3.35
N ASP A 41 -3.71 13.26 -2.15
CA ASP A 41 -3.19 14.45 -1.47
C ASP A 41 -3.12 14.29 0.06
N ARG A 42 -2.56 15.31 0.72
CA ARG A 42 -2.37 15.34 2.18
C ARG A 42 -3.70 15.35 2.95
N LYS A 43 -4.75 15.95 2.38
CA LYS A 43 -6.06 16.05 3.03
C LYS A 43 -6.70 14.66 3.09
N ALA A 44 -6.69 13.92 1.99
CA ALA A 44 -7.13 12.52 1.94
C ALA A 44 -6.32 11.64 2.89
N ALA A 45 -5.01 11.88 3.05
CA ALA A 45 -4.18 11.14 4.00
C ALA A 45 -4.51 11.41 5.49
N THR A 46 -5.33 12.43 5.78
CA THR A 46 -5.81 12.76 7.13
C THR A 46 -7.29 12.45 7.34
N ASP A 47 -7.98 11.97 6.31
CA ASP A 47 -9.40 11.71 6.36
C ASP A 47 -9.74 10.55 7.31
N ALA A 48 -10.72 10.77 8.20
CA ALA A 48 -11.05 9.85 9.28
C ALA A 48 -11.72 8.56 8.77
N GLU A 49 -12.50 8.66 7.68
CA GLU A 49 -13.12 7.49 7.04
C GLU A 49 -12.03 6.60 6.42
N THR A 50 -11.11 7.21 5.68
CA THR A 50 -9.94 6.51 5.10
C THR A 50 -9.12 5.78 6.17
N VAL A 51 -8.87 6.43 7.31
CA VAL A 51 -8.19 5.81 8.46
C VAL A 51 -8.97 4.60 8.98
N SER A 52 -10.29 4.73 9.15
CA SER A 52 -11.13 3.63 9.65
C SER A 52 -11.14 2.42 8.71
N LEU A 53 -11.16 2.64 7.39
CA LEU A 53 -11.09 1.56 6.40
C LEU A 53 -9.76 0.81 6.46
N ILE A 54 -8.65 1.53 6.68
CA ILE A 54 -7.34 0.92 6.91
C ILE A 54 -7.35 0.09 8.19
N GLU A 55 -7.90 0.61 9.28
CA GLU A 55 -7.95 -0.08 10.58
C GLU A 55 -8.74 -1.40 10.54
N GLN A 56 -9.72 -1.51 9.64
CA GLN A 56 -10.51 -2.73 9.45
C GLN A 56 -9.83 -3.74 8.51
N SER A 57 -8.84 -3.30 7.73
CA SER A 57 -8.23 -4.11 6.68
C SER A 57 -7.27 -5.17 7.23
N GLY A 58 -7.39 -6.41 6.72
CA GLY A 58 -6.46 -7.51 7.00
C GLY A 58 -5.31 -7.61 5.99
N LEU A 59 -5.52 -7.05 4.80
CA LEU A 59 -4.51 -6.85 3.76
C LEU A 59 -4.55 -5.39 3.32
N ILE A 60 -3.39 -4.76 3.25
CA ILE A 60 -3.21 -3.42 2.70
C ILE A 60 -2.25 -3.55 1.52
N PHE A 61 -2.70 -3.15 0.34
CA PHE A 61 -1.98 -3.32 -0.91
C PHE A 61 -1.70 -1.97 -1.57
N PHE A 62 -0.43 -1.66 -1.83
CA PHE A 62 -0.03 -0.48 -2.57
C PHE A 62 0.14 -0.79 -4.05
N THR A 63 -0.50 -0.02 -4.91
CA THR A 63 -0.22 -0.08 -6.35
C THR A 63 1.16 0.52 -6.65
N GLY A 64 1.71 0.20 -7.83
CA GLY A 64 2.93 0.82 -8.34
C GLY A 64 2.76 2.29 -8.74
N GLY A 65 3.88 2.94 -9.05
CA GLY A 65 3.96 4.34 -9.48
C GLY A 65 5.21 5.04 -8.92
N ASP A 66 5.04 6.27 -8.42
CA ASP A 66 6.12 7.11 -7.88
C ASP A 66 6.27 6.98 -6.34
N GLN A 67 7.44 6.52 -5.86
CA GLN A 67 7.73 6.41 -4.42
C GLN A 67 7.79 7.78 -3.73
N LEU A 68 8.25 8.83 -4.41
CA LEU A 68 8.33 10.18 -3.83
C LEU A 68 6.92 10.70 -3.53
N ARG A 69 5.94 10.33 -4.35
CA ARG A 69 4.53 10.66 -4.08
C ARG A 69 4.01 9.97 -2.84
N LEU A 70 4.36 8.69 -2.62
CA LEU A 70 4.01 7.97 -1.40
C LEU A 70 4.56 8.66 -0.15
N THR A 71 5.84 8.99 -0.14
CA THR A 71 6.48 9.63 1.03
C THR A 71 5.95 11.04 1.27
N ASN A 72 5.75 11.83 0.21
CA ASN A 72 5.22 13.19 0.31
C ASN A 72 3.78 13.23 0.82
N VAL A 73 2.91 12.36 0.29
CA VAL A 73 1.48 12.34 0.66
C VAL A 73 1.28 11.69 2.03
N LEU A 74 1.83 10.50 2.24
CA LEU A 74 1.55 9.70 3.44
C LEU A 74 2.48 10.03 4.62
N GLY A 75 3.63 10.67 4.40
CA GLY A 75 4.64 10.91 5.44
C GLY A 75 4.10 11.69 6.65
N GLY A 76 4.07 11.08 7.83
CA GLY A 76 3.53 11.69 9.04
C GLY A 76 2.00 11.82 9.08
N SER A 77 1.29 11.21 8.13
CA SER A 77 -0.17 11.22 8.09
C SER A 77 -0.81 10.21 9.06
N PRO A 78 -2.06 10.45 9.50
CA PRO A 78 -2.87 9.46 10.22
C PRO A 78 -3.02 8.13 9.46
N VAL A 79 -3.18 8.17 8.13
CA VAL A 79 -3.24 6.96 7.31
C VAL A 79 -1.97 6.12 7.45
N LEU A 80 -0.78 6.71 7.30
CA LEU A 80 0.47 5.95 7.46
C LEU A 80 0.62 5.37 8.88
N LYS A 81 0.17 6.11 9.90
CA LYS A 81 0.14 5.62 11.28
C LYS A 81 -0.76 4.40 11.42
N ALA A 82 -1.97 4.44 10.86
CA ALA A 82 -2.91 3.33 10.87
C ALA A 82 -2.37 2.10 10.14
N ILE A 83 -1.75 2.28 8.95
CA ILE A 83 -1.13 1.18 8.19
C ILE A 83 -0.03 0.50 9.03
N ARG A 84 0.83 1.29 9.70
CA ARG A 84 1.88 0.76 10.57
C ARG A 84 1.31 0.02 11.78
N GLN A 85 0.26 0.54 12.40
CA GLN A 85 -0.41 -0.14 13.51
C GLN A 85 -1.00 -1.47 13.05
N ARG A 86 -1.68 -1.49 11.91
CA ARG A 86 -2.26 -2.72 11.36
C ARG A 86 -1.23 -3.77 11.02
N LEU A 87 -0.08 -3.38 10.47
CA LEU A 87 1.04 -4.29 10.27
C LEU A 87 1.52 -4.91 11.59
N GLN A 88 1.65 -4.11 12.66
CA GLN A 88 2.03 -4.60 13.99
C GLN A 88 0.98 -5.56 14.57
N ASP A 89 -0.29 -5.29 14.30
CA ASP A 89 -1.43 -6.10 14.69
C ASP A 89 -1.68 -7.31 13.74
N GLY A 90 -0.71 -7.63 12.88
CA GLY A 90 -0.72 -8.84 12.04
C GLY A 90 -1.43 -8.72 10.70
N ALA A 91 -1.78 -7.51 10.25
CA ALA A 91 -2.19 -7.30 8.86
C ALA A 91 -1.02 -7.58 7.91
N VAL A 92 -1.33 -8.07 6.71
CA VAL A 92 -0.36 -8.14 5.64
C VAL A 92 -0.30 -6.78 4.94
N VAL A 93 0.90 -6.26 4.72
CA VAL A 93 1.08 -5.14 3.80
C VAL A 93 1.94 -5.57 2.63
N ALA A 94 1.47 -5.29 1.42
CA ALA A 94 2.10 -5.71 0.18
C ALA A 94 2.03 -4.58 -0.85
N GLY A 95 2.76 -4.73 -1.96
CA GLY A 95 2.60 -3.82 -3.09
C GLY A 95 3.40 -4.23 -4.30
N THR A 96 3.17 -3.55 -5.42
CA THR A 96 3.92 -3.75 -6.67
C THR A 96 4.87 -2.58 -6.89
N SER A 97 6.13 -2.87 -7.23
CA SER A 97 7.16 -1.87 -7.56
C SER A 97 7.36 -0.80 -6.46
N ALA A 98 6.92 0.44 -6.66
CA ALA A 98 7.03 1.55 -5.70
C ALA A 98 6.39 1.27 -4.33
N GLY A 99 5.29 0.50 -4.29
CA GLY A 99 4.66 0.07 -3.05
C GLY A 99 5.54 -0.86 -2.19
N ALA A 100 6.42 -1.64 -2.83
CA ALA A 100 7.35 -2.54 -2.14
C ALA A 100 8.61 -1.82 -1.63
N ALA A 101 9.02 -0.74 -2.29
CA ALA A 101 10.23 0.02 -1.95
C ALA A 101 10.07 0.95 -0.73
N ALA A 102 8.83 1.26 -0.33
CA ALA A 102 8.52 2.22 0.73
C ALA A 102 8.37 1.60 2.15
N MET A 103 8.60 0.29 2.33
CA MET A 103 8.26 -0.43 3.56
C MET A 103 9.46 -1.07 4.28
N PRO A 104 9.55 -0.97 5.63
CA PRO A 104 10.57 -1.66 6.41
C PRO A 104 10.11 -3.09 6.77
N GLY A 105 10.87 -4.09 6.30
CA GLY A 105 10.94 -5.44 6.89
C GLY A 105 9.76 -6.37 6.64
N THR A 106 9.97 -7.33 5.73
CA THR A 106 9.12 -8.51 5.41
C THR A 106 8.11 -8.28 4.29
N MET A 107 8.53 -8.63 3.07
CA MET A 107 7.64 -8.96 1.96
C MET A 107 8.06 -10.30 1.36
N ILE A 108 7.09 -11.16 1.03
CA ILE A 108 7.35 -12.36 0.22
C ILE A 108 7.81 -11.90 -1.15
N TYR A 109 9.04 -12.29 -1.44
CA TYR A 109 9.82 -11.83 -2.57
C TYR A 109 9.72 -12.84 -3.70
N ASN A 110 9.24 -12.42 -4.88
CA ASN A 110 9.52 -13.15 -6.11
C ASN A 110 10.14 -12.21 -7.16
N GLY A 111 11.48 -12.14 -7.16
CA GLY A 111 12.27 -11.79 -8.35
C GLY A 111 13.38 -10.73 -8.19
N ALA A 112 14.58 -11.11 -7.70
CA ALA A 112 15.88 -10.39 -7.59
C ALA A 112 16.10 -8.98 -6.91
N ALA A 113 16.04 -8.84 -5.56
CA ALA A 113 16.28 -7.57 -4.84
C ALA A 113 16.99 -7.79 -3.50
N ALA A 114 17.50 -9.00 -3.28
CA ALA A 114 18.63 -9.19 -2.38
C ALA A 114 19.87 -8.40 -2.88
N ASP A 115 19.92 -8.02 -4.17
CA ASP A 115 21.04 -7.28 -4.77
C ASP A 115 20.86 -5.75 -4.84
N ALA A 116 19.68 -5.20 -4.47
CA ALA A 116 19.42 -3.76 -4.63
C ALA A 116 19.89 -2.90 -3.44
N LEU A 117 20.27 -3.52 -2.31
CA LEU A 117 20.73 -2.81 -1.10
C LEU A 117 22.24 -2.85 -0.86
N ARG A 118 23.04 -3.25 -1.86
CA ARG A 118 24.47 -2.91 -1.92
C ARG A 118 24.84 -2.42 -3.31
N LYS A 119 24.80 -1.10 -3.52
CA LYS A 119 25.74 -0.49 -4.47
C LYS A 119 26.23 0.86 -3.99
N GLY A 120 27.32 0.75 -3.23
CA GLY A 120 28.12 1.84 -2.66
C GLY A 120 29.48 1.33 -2.19
N ALA A 121 30.09 0.41 -2.95
CA ALA A 121 31.51 0.10 -2.84
C ALA A 121 32.10 0.26 -4.25
N LEU A 122 32.71 1.42 -4.47
CA LEU A 122 33.64 1.63 -5.57
C LEU A 122 34.89 0.80 -5.25
N THR A 123 35.25 -0.09 -6.16
CA THR A 123 36.64 -0.39 -6.54
C THR A 123 36.69 -0.37 -8.05
#